data_AF-A0A2D4HUA8-F1
#
_entry.id   AF-A0A2D4HUA8-F1
#
_cell.length_a   1.000
_cell.length_b   1.000
_cell.length_c   1.000
_cell.angle_alpha   90.00
_cell.angle_beta   90.00
_cell.angle_gamma   90.00
#
_symmetry.space_group_name_H-M   'P 1'
#
loop_
_entity.id
_entity.type
_entity.pdbx_description
1 polymer ?
#
loop_
_entity_poly.entity_id
_entity_poly.type
_entity_poly.pdbx_seq_one_letter_code
_entity_poly.pdbx_strand_id
1 'polypeptide(L)'
;YIKSLDADDKEYVTYLEWKLKGDISNRQLLAVIKERTWGVQDIMKDNYIDAFECMVCTRVWENIRRRAKGMPPRRWKAEANHLTCPSPQAFAFSPLSVQRSVVQDVWKSSFEQSKREARALQHLVERNRNFTALEFWTLVFRD
;
A
#
# COMPACT_ATOMS: atom_id res chain seq x y z
N TYR A 1 1.36 20.68 10.19
CA TYR A 1 1.25 20.95 8.75
C TYR A 1 -0.20 20.98 8.30
N ILE A 2 -0.91 19.87 8.10
CA ILE A 2 -2.32 19.97 7.62
C ILE A 2 -3.22 20.73 8.60
N LYS A 3 -3.07 20.49 9.91
CA LYS A 3 -3.80 21.24 10.96
C LYS A 3 -3.42 22.73 11.06
N SER A 4 -2.20 23.09 10.68
CA SER A 4 -1.78 24.50 10.69
C SER A 4 -2.30 25.22 9.46
N LEU A 5 -2.31 24.52 8.31
CA LEU A 5 -2.93 24.98 7.08
C LEU A 5 -4.44 25.23 7.24
N ASP A 6 -5.15 24.32 7.89
CA ASP A 6 -6.61 24.41 8.11
C ASP A 6 -7.01 25.58 9.03
N ALA A 7 -6.08 26.03 9.89
CA ALA A 7 -6.31 27.14 10.80
C ALA A 7 -5.97 28.52 10.18
N ASP A 8 -5.35 28.55 9.00
CA ASP A 8 -4.96 29.76 8.29
C ASP A 8 -5.53 29.72 6.86
N ASP A 9 -6.68 30.37 6.67
CA ASP A 9 -7.37 30.45 5.38
C ASP A 9 -6.46 30.97 4.25
N LYS A 10 -5.50 31.84 4.57
CA LYS A 10 -4.59 32.40 3.56
C LYS A 10 -3.53 31.39 3.15
N GLU A 11 -2.96 30.65 4.11
CA GLU A 11 -2.02 29.56 3.82
C GLU A 11 -2.74 28.42 3.09
N TYR A 12 -3.98 28.12 3.48
CA TYR A 12 -4.83 27.13 2.81
C TYR A 12 -5.12 27.49 1.36
N VAL A 13 -5.54 28.74 1.09
CA VAL A 13 -5.77 29.22 -0.28
C VAL A 13 -4.48 29.17 -1.10
N THR A 14 -3.34 29.59 -0.53
CA THR A 14 -2.04 29.51 -1.21
C THR A 14 -1.68 28.06 -1.59
N TYR A 15 -1.94 27.11 -0.69
CA TYR A 15 -1.74 25.69 -0.96
C TYR A 15 -2.70 25.14 -2.02
N LEU A 16 -3.97 25.57 -2.01
CA LEU A 16 -4.94 25.21 -3.04
C LEU A 16 -4.53 25.77 -4.40
N GLU A 17 -4.09 27.02 -4.48
CA GLU A 17 -3.57 27.62 -5.70
C GLU A 17 -2.37 26.83 -6.23
N TRP A 18 -1.42 26.47 -5.36
CA TRP A 18 -0.30 25.60 -5.75
C TRP A 18 -0.77 24.24 -6.28
N LYS A 19 -1.73 23.59 -5.60
CA LYS A 19 -2.32 22.31 -6.04
C LYS A 19 -3.01 22.43 -7.39
N LEU A 20 -3.80 23.48 -7.60
CA LEU A 20 -4.59 23.71 -8.82
C LEU A 20 -3.69 24.12 -9.99
N LYS A 21 -2.62 24.86 -9.72
CA LYS A 21 -1.61 25.21 -10.72
C LYS A 21 -0.88 23.98 -11.25
N GLY A 22 -0.79 22.92 -10.44
CA GLY A 22 -0.21 21.64 -10.86
C GLY A 22 1.31 21.68 -11.06
N ASP A 23 1.97 22.76 -10.65
CA ASP A 23 3.42 22.94 -10.79
C ASP A 23 4.17 22.06 -9.78
N ILE A 24 4.41 20.81 -10.16
CA ILE A 24 5.28 19.89 -9.42
C ILE A 24 6.73 20.30 -9.70
N SER A 25 7.34 21.09 -8.81
CA SER A 25 8.74 21.53 -8.95
C SER A 25 9.76 20.41 -8.68
N ASN A 26 9.34 19.31 -8.06
CA ASN A 26 10.22 18.18 -7.76
C ASN A 26 10.55 17.38 -9.03
N ARG A 27 11.73 17.66 -9.60
CA ARG A 27 12.25 16.99 -10.80
C ARG A 27 12.38 15.48 -10.65
N GLN A 28 12.73 14.98 -9.46
CA GLN A 28 12.82 13.53 -9.22
C GLN A 28 11.43 12.88 -9.26
N LEU A 29 10.45 13.50 -8.62
CA LEU A 29 9.06 13.03 -8.66
C LEU A 29 8.53 13.01 -10.09
N LEU A 30 8.77 14.07 -10.86
CA LEU A 30 8.39 14.14 -12.27
C LEU A 30 9.06 13.04 -13.11
N ALA A 31 10.35 12.80 -12.91
CA ALA A 31 11.08 11.73 -13.59
C ALA A 31 10.47 10.35 -13.25
N VAL A 32 10.25 10.05 -11.97
CA VAL A 32 9.66 8.78 -11.52
C VAL A 32 8.24 8.58 -12.06
N ILE A 33 7.40 9.63 -12.04
CA ILE A 33 6.02 9.56 -12.57
C ILE A 33 6.02 9.35 -14.09
N LYS A 34 7.00 9.90 -14.80
CA LYS A 34 7.13 9.73 -16.26
C LYS A 34 7.66 8.34 -16.62
N GLU A 35 8.63 7.84 -15.87
CA GLU A 35 9.33 6.58 -16.16
C GLU A 35 8.60 5.34 -15.64
N ARG A 36 7.67 5.48 -14.69
CA ARG A 36 6.91 4.32 -14.19
C ARG A 36 6.11 3.65 -15.31
N THR A 37 6.17 2.33 -15.32
CA THR A 37 5.44 1.47 -16.26
C THR A 37 3.99 1.25 -15.89
N TRP A 38 3.61 1.60 -14.66
CA TRP A 38 2.27 1.38 -14.11
C TRP A 38 1.48 2.67 -13.88
N GLY A 39 0.15 2.54 -13.84
CA GLY A 39 -0.79 3.63 -13.67
C GLY A 39 -1.78 3.41 -12.53
N VAL A 40 -2.44 4.50 -12.12
CA VAL A 40 -3.61 4.45 -11.23
C VAL A 40 -4.79 4.90 -12.07
N GLN A 41 -5.75 4.00 -12.28
CA GLN A 41 -6.91 4.24 -13.17
C GLN A 41 -6.55 4.56 -14.63
N ASP A 42 -5.37 4.16 -15.08
CA ASP A 42 -4.93 4.27 -16.47
C ASP A 42 -4.99 2.90 -17.12
N ILE A 43 -5.97 2.69 -18.00
CA ILE A 43 -6.22 1.40 -18.68
C ILE A 43 -5.12 1.03 -19.69
N MET A 44 -4.27 1.98 -20.08
CA MET A 44 -3.19 1.76 -21.04
C MET A 44 -1.88 1.35 -20.37
N LYS A 45 -1.84 1.39 -19.03
CA LYS A 45 -0.67 0.99 -18.23
C LYS A 45 -1.00 -0.22 -17.38
N ASP A 46 0.05 -0.95 -17.02
CA ASP A 46 -0.08 -2.02 -16.04
C ASP A 46 -0.67 -1.47 -14.75
N ASN A 47 -1.50 -2.26 -14.09
CA ASN A 47 -1.97 -1.88 -12.78
C ASN A 47 -0.80 -1.94 -11.78
N TYR A 48 -0.86 -1.11 -10.74
CA TYR A 48 0.24 -0.99 -9.78
C TYR A 48 0.53 -2.28 -9.00
N ILE A 49 -0.44 -3.20 -8.90
CA ILE A 49 -0.29 -4.51 -8.25
C ILE A 49 0.53 -5.42 -9.17
N ASP A 50 0.12 -5.61 -10.41
CA ASP A 50 0.82 -6.45 -11.39
C ASP A 50 2.27 -5.97 -11.59
N ALA A 51 2.48 -4.66 -11.74
CA ALA A 51 3.82 -4.12 -11.90
C ALA A 51 4.70 -4.33 -10.66
N PHE A 52 4.12 -4.31 -9.45
CA PHE A 52 4.82 -4.65 -8.23
C PHE A 52 5.20 -6.15 -8.20
N GLU A 53 4.28 -7.04 -8.56
CA GLU A 53 4.55 -8.48 -8.67
C GLU A 53 5.67 -8.76 -9.69
N CYS A 54 5.60 -8.14 -10.87
CA CYS A 54 6.64 -8.23 -11.90
C CYS A 54 8.01 -7.72 -11.40
N MET A 55 8.03 -6.61 -10.64
CA MET A 55 9.25 -6.10 -10.01
C MET A 55 9.84 -7.15 -9.06
N VAL A 56 9.03 -7.71 -8.15
CA VAL A 56 9.48 -8.74 -7.19
C VAL A 56 10.07 -9.94 -7.93
N CYS A 57 9.34 -10.48 -8.92
CA CYS A 57 9.80 -11.59 -9.76
C CYS A 57 11.14 -11.28 -10.45
N THR A 58 11.27 -10.08 -11.03
CA THR A 58 12.51 -9.65 -11.69
C THR A 58 13.69 -9.64 -10.72
N ARG A 59 13.49 -9.17 -9.48
CA ARG A 59 14.53 -9.15 -8.43
C ARG A 59 14.93 -10.55 -7.98
N VAL A 60 13.97 -11.46 -7.84
CA VAL A 60 14.23 -12.87 -7.52
C VAL A 60 15.10 -13.48 -8.61
N TRP A 61 14.72 -13.31 -9.88
CA TRP A 61 15.50 -13.81 -11.02
C TRP A 61 16.88 -13.15 -11.16
N GLU A 62 17.01 -11.86 -10.85
CA GLU A 62 18.31 -11.16 -10.79
C GLU A 62 19.23 -11.86 -9.79
N ASN A 63 18.72 -12.18 -8.60
CA ASN A 63 19.50 -12.85 -7.56
C ASN A 63 19.84 -14.30 -7.89
N ILE A 64 18.94 -15.05 -8.51
CA ILE A 64 19.22 -16.41 -9.01
C ILE A 64 20.36 -16.36 -10.03
N ARG A 65 20.29 -15.47 -11.03
CA ARG A 65 21.32 -15.30 -12.06
C ARG A 65 22.67 -14.85 -11.47
N ARG A 66 22.66 -13.99 -10.46
CA ARG A 66 23.88 -13.58 -9.74
C ARG A 66 24.55 -14.76 -9.04
N ARG A 67 23.77 -15.55 -8.30
CA ARG A 67 24.28 -16.76 -7.61
C ARG A 67 24.90 -17.74 -8.60
N ALA A 68 24.25 -17.97 -9.74
CA ALA A 68 24.79 -18.84 -10.80
C ALA A 68 26.13 -18.35 -11.37
N LYS A 69 26.39 -17.03 -11.32
CA LYS A 69 27.68 -16.42 -11.72
C LYS A 69 28.68 -16.27 -10.57
N GLY A 70 28.43 -16.87 -9.40
CA GLY A 70 29.28 -16.74 -8.21
C GLY A 70 29.24 -15.34 -7.56
N MET A 71 28.30 -14.48 -7.95
CA MET A 71 28.17 -13.14 -7.38
C MET A 71 27.23 -13.14 -6.17
N PRO A 72 27.49 -12.29 -5.16
CA PRO A 72 26.61 -12.19 -4.00
C PRO A 72 25.23 -11.64 -4.40
N PRO A 73 24.15 -12.11 -3.75
CA PRO A 73 22.81 -11.59 -4.00
C PRO A 73 22.70 -10.13 -3.57
N ARG A 74 21.93 -9.37 -4.33
CA ARG A 74 21.56 -7.99 -4.02
C ARG A 74 20.47 -8.02 -2.94
N ARG A 75 20.76 -7.40 -1.80
CA ARG A 75 19.82 -7.25 -0.69
C ARG A 75 18.96 -6.01 -0.95
N TRP A 76 17.71 -6.24 -1.30
CA TRP A 76 16.68 -5.20 -1.31
C TRP A 76 15.94 -5.31 0.03
N LYS A 77 16.22 -4.37 0.94
CA LYS A 77 15.52 -4.30 2.21
C LYS A 77 14.20 -3.55 1.99
N ALA A 78 13.12 -4.30 1.79
CA ALA A 78 11.83 -3.84 2.26
C ALA A 78 11.78 -4.22 3.73
N GLU A 79 11.84 -3.24 4.62
CA GLU A 79 11.65 -3.53 6.03
C GLU A 79 10.18 -3.92 6.25
N ALA A 80 9.92 -4.98 7.03
CA ALA A 80 8.56 -5.49 7.26
C ALA A 80 7.63 -4.44 7.91
N ASN A 81 8.23 -3.48 8.62
CA ASN A 81 7.56 -2.31 9.18
C ASN A 81 6.82 -1.46 8.12
N HIS A 82 7.20 -1.51 6.83
CA HIS A 82 6.49 -0.82 5.75
C HIS A 82 5.13 -1.44 5.41
N LEU A 83 4.88 -2.70 5.81
CA LEU A 83 3.61 -3.40 5.60
C LEU A 83 2.79 -3.52 6.90
N THR A 84 3.31 -3.03 8.02
CA THR A 84 2.61 -3.10 9.30
C THR A 84 1.78 -1.83 9.49
N CYS A 85 0.50 -1.88 9.09
CA CYS A 85 -0.42 -0.78 9.36
C CYS A 85 -1.04 -0.93 10.76
N PRO A 86 -1.02 0.10 11.61
CA PRO A 86 -1.78 0.08 12.86
C PRO A 86 -3.29 0.00 12.55
N SER A 87 -4.08 -0.44 13.53
CA SER A 87 -5.54 -0.39 13.40
C SER A 87 -5.99 1.02 13.03
N PRO A 88 -6.94 1.18 12.09
CA PRO A 88 -7.44 2.49 11.72
C PRO A 88 -7.99 3.20 12.94
N GLN A 89 -7.53 4.41 13.18
CA GLN A 89 -7.99 5.29 14.26
C GLN A 89 -8.73 6.47 13.66
N ALA A 90 -9.83 6.86 14.30
CA ALA A 90 -10.53 8.08 13.94
C ALA A 90 -9.65 9.29 14.29
N PHE A 91 -9.65 10.29 13.42
CA PHE A 91 -8.98 11.55 13.71
C PHE A 91 -9.65 12.25 14.90
N ALA A 92 -8.87 12.53 15.94
CA ALA A 92 -9.37 13.09 17.21
C ALA A 92 -9.85 14.56 17.13
N PHE A 93 -9.78 15.20 15.96
CA PHE A 93 -9.97 16.65 15.82
C PHE A 93 -11.25 17.06 15.08
N SER A 94 -12.13 16.11 14.73
CA SER A 94 -13.42 16.46 14.12
C SER A 94 -14.50 16.58 15.22
N PRO A 95 -15.30 17.67 15.28
CA PRO A 95 -16.46 17.75 16.18
C PRO A 95 -17.49 16.63 15.92
N LEU A 96 -17.47 16.05 14.71
CA LEU A 96 -18.26 14.88 14.31
C LEU A 96 -17.67 13.56 14.82
N SER A 97 -16.47 13.53 15.41
CA SER A 97 -15.87 12.31 15.96
C SER A 97 -16.62 11.75 17.17
N VAL A 98 -17.53 12.53 17.75
CA VAL A 98 -18.46 12.08 18.80
C VAL A 98 -19.58 11.21 18.22
N GLN A 99 -19.93 11.40 16.94
CA GLN A 99 -20.82 10.50 16.22
C GLN A 99 -19.98 9.44 15.51
N ARG A 100 -19.84 8.28 16.17
CA ARG A 100 -19.29 7.07 15.54
C ARG A 100 -20.12 6.77 14.28
N SER A 101 -19.54 7.04 13.11
CA SER A 101 -20.24 6.77 11.85
C SER A 101 -20.20 5.27 11.56
N VAL A 102 -21.27 4.73 10.97
CA VAL A 102 -21.31 3.34 10.47
C VAL A 102 -20.10 3.05 9.58
N VAL A 103 -19.66 4.06 8.83
CA VAL A 103 -18.44 4.01 8.02
C VAL A 103 -17.22 3.68 8.90
N GLN A 104 -16.98 4.34 10.04
CA GLN A 104 -15.81 4.01 10.89
C GLN A 104 -15.80 2.54 11.37
N ASP A 105 -16.96 1.97 11.69
CA ASP A 105 -17.05 0.56 12.09
C ASP A 105 -16.77 -0.38 10.91
N VAL A 106 -17.14 0.00 9.68
CA VAL A 106 -16.78 -0.75 8.46
C VAL A 106 -15.26 -0.81 8.29
N TRP A 107 -14.53 0.29 8.50
CA TRP A 107 -13.07 0.30 8.27
C TRP A 107 -12.34 -0.56 9.30
N LYS A 108 -12.79 -0.55 10.55
CA LYS A 108 -12.24 -1.44 11.59
C LYS A 108 -12.54 -2.90 11.29
N SER A 109 -13.77 -3.20 10.88
CA SER A 109 -14.17 -4.56 10.49
C SER A 109 -13.36 -5.05 9.29
N SER A 110 -13.24 -4.24 8.24
CA SER A 110 -12.42 -4.55 7.07
C SER A 110 -10.95 -4.75 7.43
N PHE A 111 -10.38 -3.92 8.32
CA PHE A 111 -9.00 -4.08 8.78
C PHE A 111 -8.79 -5.41 9.52
N GLU A 112 -9.68 -5.77 10.45
CA GLU A 112 -9.57 -7.04 11.17
C GLU A 112 -9.84 -8.24 10.26
N GLN A 113 -10.72 -8.10 9.27
CA GLN A 113 -10.94 -9.10 8.22
C GLN A 113 -9.67 -9.30 7.39
N SER A 114 -9.03 -8.24 6.90
CA SER A 114 -7.77 -8.33 6.15
C SER A 114 -6.64 -8.97 6.95
N LYS A 115 -6.59 -8.75 8.28
CA LYS A 115 -5.64 -9.47 9.15
C LYS A 115 -5.88 -10.97 9.18
N ARG A 116 -7.14 -11.40 9.25
CA ARG A 116 -7.50 -12.83 9.23
C ARG A 116 -7.13 -13.47 7.90
N GLU A 117 -7.45 -12.78 6.79
CA GLU A 117 -7.05 -13.17 5.44
C GLU A 117 -5.53 -13.30 5.27
N ALA A 118 -4.77 -12.31 5.74
CA ALA A 118 -3.32 -12.33 5.67
C ALA A 118 -2.72 -13.51 6.47
N ARG A 119 -3.23 -13.80 7.67
CA ARG A 119 -2.78 -14.95 8.49
C ARG A 119 -3.12 -16.28 7.83
N ALA A 120 -4.34 -16.43 7.31
CA ALA A 120 -4.75 -17.63 6.60
C ALA A 120 -3.88 -17.87 5.37
N LEU A 121 -3.63 -16.82 4.57
CA LEU A 121 -2.77 -16.88 3.41
C LEU A 121 -1.33 -17.23 3.79
N GLN A 122 -0.78 -16.60 4.84
CA GLN A 122 0.56 -16.91 5.33
C GLN A 122 0.69 -18.40 5.67
N HIS A 123 -0.26 -18.95 6.43
CA HIS A 123 -0.25 -20.37 6.81
C HIS A 123 -0.27 -21.30 5.58
N LEU A 124 -1.09 -20.98 4.58
CA LEU A 124 -1.20 -21.76 3.35
C LEU A 124 0.06 -21.67 2.47
N VAL A 125 0.65 -20.48 2.37
CA VAL A 125 1.91 -20.26 1.65
C VAL A 125 3.06 -21.00 2.32
N GLU A 126 3.16 -20.95 3.66
CA GLU A 126 4.19 -21.65 4.43
C GLU A 126 4.06 -23.18 4.32
N ARG A 127 2.84 -23.71 4.20
CA ARG A 127 2.60 -25.13 3.91
C ARG A 127 3.11 -25.54 2.52
N ASN A 128 3.25 -24.59 1.59
CA ASN A 128 3.82 -24.77 0.25
C ASN A 128 3.14 -25.89 -0.57
N ARG A 129 1.80 -25.89 -0.58
CA ARG A 129 0.97 -26.78 -1.40
C ARG A 129 -0.21 -26.00 -1.97
N ASN A 130 -0.76 -26.48 -3.09
CA ASN A 130 -1.99 -25.90 -3.66
C ASN A 130 -3.13 -26.00 -2.64
N PHE A 131 -3.92 -24.94 -2.54
CA PHE A 131 -5.09 -24.84 -1.68
C PHE A 131 -6.31 -24.38 -2.48
N THR A 132 -7.50 -24.67 -1.96
CA THR A 132 -8.75 -24.27 -2.59
C THR A 132 -9.30 -22.98 -1.97
N ALA A 133 -10.20 -22.29 -2.69
CA ALA A 133 -10.90 -21.14 -2.13
C ALA A 133 -11.68 -21.51 -0.85
N LEU A 134 -12.30 -22.70 -0.81
CA LEU A 134 -13.01 -23.20 0.37
C LEU A 134 -12.08 -23.35 1.57
N GLU A 135 -10.90 -23.94 1.35
CA GLU A 135 -9.87 -24.11 2.38
C GLU A 135 -9.36 -22.76 2.90
N PHE A 136 -9.14 -21.80 2.02
CA PHE A 136 -8.79 -20.42 2.39
C PHE A 136 -9.86 -19.81 3.29
N TRP A 137 -11.12 -19.74 2.85
CA TRP A 137 -12.19 -19.12 3.64
C TRP A 137 -12.48 -19.86 4.95
N THR A 138 -12.30 -21.18 4.99
CA THR A 138 -12.40 -21.96 6.23
C THR A 138 -11.35 -21.52 7.26
N LEU A 139 -10.13 -21.21 6.82
CA LEU A 139 -9.08 -20.68 7.70
C LEU A 139 -9.31 -19.23 8.10
N VAL A 140 -9.84 -18.40 7.19
CA VAL A 140 -10.14 -16.98 7.46
C VAL A 140 -11.19 -16.82 8.56
N PHE A 141 -12.23 -17.66 8.55
CA PHE A 141 -13.32 -17.61 9.52
C PHE A 141 -13.15 -18.59 10.69
N ARG A 142 -11.96 -19.18 10.84
CA ARG A 142 -11.62 -19.97 12.03
C ARG A 142 -11.39 -19.03 13.20
N ASP A 143 -12.09 -19.26 14.31
CA ASP A 143 -12.09 -18.42 15.53
C ASP A 143 -10.68 -18.03 16.01
#